data_AF-A0A8T5MBP2-F1
#
_entry.id   AF-A0A8T5MBP2-F1
#
_cell.length_a   1.000
_cell.length_b   1.000
_cell.length_c   1.000
_cell.angle_alpha   90.00
_cell.angle_beta   90.00
_cell.angle_gamma   90.00
#
_symmetry.space_group_name_H-M   'P 1'
#
loop_
_entity.id
_entity.type
_entity.pdbx_description
1 polymer ?
#
loop_
_entity_poly.entity_id
_entity_poly.type
_entity_poly.pdbx_seq_one_letter_code
_entity_poly.pdbx_strand_id
1 'polypeptide(L)' 'MKLTQTVIQKSFTITHKGKTYYINYIESDGYTGFLHPGWEVIDEGSEELNNEKLCLKLIKFCRKHFNDFKPNYEEGY' A
#
# COMPACT_ATOMS: atom_id res chain seq x y z
N MET A 1 -19.48 -6.58 24.53
CA MET A 1 -19.45 -5.64 23.37
C MET A 1 -18.24 -6.02 22.54
N LYS A 2 -18.42 -6.46 21.27
CA LYS A 2 -17.29 -6.76 20.38
C LYS A 2 -16.85 -5.44 19.73
N LEU A 3 -15.61 -5.03 19.97
CA LEU A 3 -14.98 -3.98 19.17
C LEU A 3 -14.61 -4.60 17.82
N THR A 4 -15.36 -4.27 16.78
CA THR A 4 -14.98 -4.54 15.39
C THR A 4 -14.01 -3.44 14.95
N GLN A 5 -12.86 -3.85 14.43
CA GLN A 5 -11.85 -2.97 13.82
C GLN A 5 -11.73 -3.37 12.35
N THR A 6 -11.72 -2.40 11.45
CA THR A 6 -11.43 -2.60 10.03
C THR A 6 -10.02 -2.15 9.75
N VAL A 7 -9.23 -3.04 9.14
CA VAL A 7 -7.88 -2.73 8.65
C VAL A 7 -7.87 -2.95 7.15
N ILE A 8 -7.46 -1.92 6.40
CA ILE A 8 -7.22 -1.98 4.98
C ILE A 8 -5.71 -2.01 4.79
N GLN A 9 -5.21 -3.08 4.17
CA GLN A 9 -3.80 -3.22 3.82
C GLN A 9 -3.68 -3.57 2.34
N LYS A 10 -2.83 -2.85 1.60
CA LYS A 10 -2.46 -3.18 0.22
C LYS A 10 -0.98 -3.01 -0.01
N SER A 11 -0.41 -3.93 -0.78
CA SER A 11 0.97 -3.87 -1.24
C SER A 11 1.00 -3.82 -2.76
N PHE A 12 1.87 -2.97 -3.30
CA PHE A 12 2.09 -2.80 -4.72
C PHE A 12 3.57 -2.96 -5.03
N THR A 13 3.87 -3.55 -6.19
CA THR A 13 5.22 -3.63 -6.73
C THR A 13 5.26 -2.85 -8.03
N ILE A 14 6.12 -1.84 -8.12
CA ILE A 14 6.26 -1.00 -9.31
C ILE A 14 7.70 -1.05 -9.80
N THR A 15 7.88 -1.39 -11.08
CA THR A 15 9.17 -1.23 -11.76
C THR A 15 9.19 0.11 -12.50
N HIS A 16 10.14 0.97 -12.16
CA HIS A 16 10.34 2.27 -12.82
C HIS A 16 11.83 2.48 -13.14
N LYS A 17 12.14 2.73 -14.42
CA LYS A 17 13.52 2.94 -14.91
C LYS A 17 14.49 1.81 -14.51
N GLY A 18 14.02 0.57 -14.56
CA GLY A 18 14.83 -0.62 -14.21
C GLY A 18 15.06 -0.81 -12.72
N LYS A 19 14.43 -0.01 -11.86
CA LYS A 19 14.43 -0.20 -10.39
C LYS A 19 13.05 -0.66 -9.93
N THR A 20 13.04 -1.56 -8.94
CA THR A 20 11.80 -2.03 -8.31
C THR A 20 11.53 -1.25 -7.02
N TYR A 21 10.27 -0.90 -6.81
CA TYR A 21 9.79 -0.20 -5.62
C TYR A 21 8.62 -1.00 -5.03
N TYR A 22 8.61 -1.10 -3.71
CA TYR A 22 7.56 -1.74 -2.93
C TYR A 22 6.78 -0.65 -2.20
N ILE A 23 5.49 -0.56 -2.48
CA ILE A 23 4.62 0.47 -1.89
C ILE A 23 3.60 -0.24 -1.01
N ASN A 24 3.63 0.05 0.28
CA ASN A 24 2.67 -0.48 1.25
C ASN A 24 1.71 0.64 1.66
N TYR A 25 0.42 0.30 1.74
CA TYR A 25 -0.61 1.16 2.28
C TYR A 25 -1.32 0.44 3.41
N ILE A 26 -1.46 1.12 4.55
CA ILE A 26 -2.20 0.66 5.72
C ILE A 26 -3.13 1.78 6.18
N GLU A 27 -4.40 1.45 6.39
CA GLU A 27 -5.38 2.31 7.05
C GLU A 27 -6.20 1.47 8.02
N SER A 28 -6.57 2.07 9.15
CA SER A 28 -7.33 1.39 10.20
C SER A 28 -8.23 2.36 10.92
N ASP A 29 -9.47 1.95 11.21
CA ASP A 29 -10.39 2.71 12.05
C ASP A 29 -10.18 2.47 13.56
N GLY A 30 -9.29 1.54 13.92
CA GLY A 30 -8.93 1.20 15.29
C GLY A 30 -7.43 1.25 15.57
N TYR A 31 -7.07 0.94 16.82
CA TYR A 31 -5.67 0.82 17.25
C TYR A 31 -4.94 -0.27 16.46
N THR A 32 -3.89 0.10 15.74
CA THR A 32 -3.10 -0.78 14.86
C THR A 32 -1.87 -1.40 15.53
N GLY A 33 -1.65 -1.14 16.82
CA GLY A 33 -0.40 -1.53 17.47
C GLY A 33 0.80 -0.80 16.89
N PHE A 34 1.68 -1.53 16.20
CA PHE A 34 2.92 -1.04 15.62
C PHE A 34 2.82 -0.65 14.14
N LEU A 35 1.68 -0.87 13.49
CA LEU A 35 1.51 -0.50 12.09
C LEU A 35 1.22 1.00 11.99
N HIS A 36 2.09 1.72 11.29
CA HIS A 36 1.91 3.13 11.02
C HIS A 36 0.91 3.30 9.87
N PRO A 37 -0.26 3.93 10.09
CA PRO A 37 -1.20 4.18 9.02
C PRO A 37 -0.61 5.18 8.02
N GLY A 38 -0.79 4.91 6.73
CA GLY A 38 -0.29 5.74 5.65
C GLY A 38 0.31 4.93 4.51
N TRP A 39 1.10 5.63 3.70
CA TRP A 39 1.82 5.08 2.56
C TRP A 39 3.30 5.00 2.89
N GLU A 40 3.88 3.83 2.64
CA GLU A 40 5.31 3.57 2.78
C GLU A 40 5.86 3.16 1.42
N VAL A 41 7.01 3.72 1.04
CA VAL A 41 7.66 3.43 -0.24
C VAL A 41 9.08 2.97 0.04
N ILE A 42 9.37 1.73 -0.31
CA ILE A 42 10.63 1.05 -0.09
C ILE A 42 11.27 0.77 -1.45
N ASP A 43 12.58 0.93 -1.56
CA ASP A 43 13.32 0.50 -2.76
C ASP A 43 13.75 -0.98 -2.71
N GLU A 44 14.50 -1.42 -3.73
CA GLU A 44 14.98 -2.79 -3.85
C GLU A 44 15.95 -3.21 -2.73
N GLY A 45 16.66 -2.26 -2.13
CA GLY A 45 17.55 -2.46 -0.99
C GLY A 45 16.83 -2.59 0.35
N SER A 46 15.49 -2.58 0.36
CA SER A 46 14.68 -2.53 1.59
C SER A 46 14.87 -1.24 2.39
N GLU A 47 15.32 -0.16 1.75
CA GLU A 47 15.45 1.17 2.37
C GLU A 47 14.25 2.05 2.03
N GLU A 48 13.83 2.91 2.98
CA GLU A 48 12.80 3.90 2.74
C GLU A 48 13.28 4.90 1.67
N LEU A 49 12.46 5.12 0.65
CA LEU A 49 12.83 5.97 -0.46
C LEU A 49 12.86 7.44 -0.03
N ASN A 50 14.07 8.00 0.13
CA ASN A 50 14.27 9.39 0.55
C ASN A 50 14.01 10.45 -0.56
N ASN A 51 13.46 10.04 -1.71
CA ASN A 51 13.15 10.95 -2.82
C ASN A 51 11.66 11.30 -2.83
N GLU A 52 11.29 12.37 -2.10
CA GLU A 52 9.89 12.81 -1.94
C GLU A 52 9.13 12.94 -3.27
N LYS A 53 9.77 13.50 -4.31
CA LYS A 53 9.13 13.69 -5.62
C LYS A 53 8.81 12.36 -6.29
N LEU A 54 9.67 11.37 -6.15
CA LEU A 54 9.45 10.04 -6.71
C LEU A 54 8.40 9.29 -5.88
N CYS A 55 8.48 9.33 -4.54
CA CYS A 55 7.49 8.76 -3.64
C CYS A 55 6.09 9.26 -3.97
N LEU A 56 5.90 10.58 -4.07
CA LEU A 56 4.61 11.17 -4.41
C LEU A 56 4.07 10.71 -5.77
N LYS A 57 4.93 10.49 -6.76
CA LYS A 57 4.50 9.98 -8.07
C LYS A 57 4.07 8.52 -8.00
N LEU A 58 4.84 7.68 -7.31
CA LEU A 58 4.51 6.26 -7.11
C LEU A 58 3.22 6.10 -6.32
N ILE A 59 3.05 6.84 -5.22
CA ILE A 59 1.83 6.85 -4.41
C ILE A 59 0.63 7.33 -5.24
N LYS A 60 0.76 8.41 -6.03
CA LYS A 60 -0.32 8.86 -6.91
C LYS A 60 -0.73 7.79 -7.93
N PHE A 61 0.24 7.07 -8.47
CA PHE A 61 -0.02 5.95 -9.38
C PHE A 61 -0.76 4.82 -8.65
N CYS A 62 -0.27 4.37 -7.49
CA CYS A 62 -0.95 3.34 -6.69
C CYS A 62 -2.36 3.77 -6.28
N ARG A 63 -2.55 5.02 -5.85
CA ARG A 63 -3.86 5.56 -5.47
C ARG A 63 -4.84 5.55 -6.63
N LYS A 64 -4.39 5.91 -7.84
CA LYS A 64 -5.22 5.88 -9.05
C LYS A 64 -5.68 4.45 -9.38
N HIS A 65 -4.79 3.48 -9.23
CA HIS A 65 -5.04 2.07 -9.52
C HIS A 65 -5.45 1.26 -8.28
N PHE A 66 -5.78 1.92 -7.17
CA PHE A 66 -5.97 1.27 -5.88
C PHE A 66 -7.12 0.26 -5.91
N ASN A 67 -8.18 0.58 -6.63
CA ASN A 67 -9.37 -0.25 -6.78
C ASN A 67 -9.42 -1.01 -8.11
N ASP A 68 -8.43 -0.82 -8.99
CA ASP A 68 -8.39 -1.49 -10.29
C ASP A 68 -8.10 -2.98 -10.12
N PHE A 69 -7.37 -3.35 -9.06
CA PHE A 69 -7.26 -4.74 -8.66
C PHE A 69 -8.49 -5.17 -7.87
N LYS A 70 -9.53 -5.58 -8.60
CA LYS A 70 -10.55 -6.50 -8.10
C LYS A 70 -10.04 -7.92 -8.38
N PRO A 71 -9.55 -8.67 -7.38
CA PRO A 71 -9.49 -10.11 -7.57
C PRO A 71 -10.93 -10.52 -7.91
N ASN A 72 -11.15 -11.21 -9.03
CA ASN A 72 -12.41 -11.90 -9.28
C ASN A 72 -12.56 -12.95 -8.17
N TYR A 73 -13.08 -12.53 -7.02
CA TYR A 73 -13.77 -13.44 -6.14
C TYR A 73 -15.15 -13.60 -6.79
N GLU A 74 -15.25 -14.57 -7.69
CA GLU A 74 -16.53 -15.19 -7.91
C GLU A 74 -16.91 -15.81 -6.55
N GLU A 75 -17.86 -15.18 -5.87
CA GLU A 75 -18.50 -15.76 -4.69
C GLU A 75 -19.32 -16.97 -5.18
N GLY A 76 -18.61 -18.06 -5.44
CA GLY A 76 -19.20 -19.37 -5.63
C GLY A 76 -19.59 -19.91 -4.27
N TYR A 77 -20.88 -19.78 -3.96
CA TYR A 77 -21.80 -20.73 -3.31
C TYR A 77 -22.80 -20.04 -2.39
#